data_AF-A0A8B8DKB5-F1
#
_entry.id   AF-A0A8B8DKB5-F1
#
_cell.length_a   1.000
_cell.length_b   1.000
_cell.length_c   1.000
_cell.angle_alpha   90.00
_cell.angle_beta   90.00
_cell.angle_gamma   90.00
#
_symmetry.space_group_name_H-M   'P 1'
#
loop_
_entity.id
_entity.type
_entity.pdbx_description
1 polymer ?
#
loop_
_entity_poly.entity_id
_entity_poly.type
_entity_poly.pdbx_seq_one_letter_code
_entity_poly.pdbx_strand_id
1 'polypeptide(L)'
;MGCFDALGHIYLVVVNGLFMLFAIMLIVPGAVMLADVTYVNEKIVPLMKTLSVGSFNAADLADGLAIVMVIAGGIILCIATLGICGACKKTRSCLCVYSLIVLSLLVLQIIAIVLWIMMNAEVQSYLKAQLLSQLTNKYAASDLTTDEISTAFNFMFMTLECCAVNAVTGTTNDFDNTPWIAGAGGQNIPIFCCSGINADTAGATYTACTNTVTAGYYGIGCYDAFYDLLMKYSIYYIAVGITILVVEALGVIFACCMCKKLGKTENGKA
;
A
#
# COMPACT_ATOMS: atom_id res chain seq x y z
N MET A 1 -5.47 -25.96 -36.49
CA MET A 1 -5.53 -25.10 -35.29
C MET A 1 -6.43 -23.93 -35.63
N GLY A 2 -7.56 -23.75 -34.92
CA GLY A 2 -8.46 -22.61 -35.18
C GLY A 2 -7.86 -21.30 -34.64
N CYS A 3 -8.22 -20.15 -35.23
CA CYS A 3 -7.75 -18.82 -34.84
C CYS A 3 -7.90 -18.55 -33.33
N PHE A 4 -8.99 -19.03 -32.73
CA PHE A 4 -9.27 -18.90 -31.29
C PHE A 4 -8.29 -19.68 -30.38
N ASP A 5 -7.70 -20.77 -30.90
CA ASP A 5 -6.72 -21.58 -30.18
C ASP A 5 -5.36 -20.90 -30.11
N ALA A 6 -4.93 -20.34 -31.24
CA ALA A 6 -3.71 -19.56 -31.33
C ALA A 6 -3.81 -18.31 -30.45
N LEU A 7 -4.95 -17.62 -30.49
CA LEU A 7 -5.20 -16.44 -29.66
C LEU A 7 -5.13 -16.75 -28.16
N GLY A 8 -5.82 -17.80 -27.69
CA GLY A 8 -5.79 -18.17 -26.29
C GLY A 8 -4.41 -18.59 -25.79
N HIS A 9 -3.65 -19.31 -26.63
CA HIS A 9 -2.27 -19.68 -26.30
C HIS A 9 -1.36 -18.44 -26.20
N ILE A 10 -1.41 -17.54 -27.18
CA ILE A 10 -0.63 -16.28 -27.18
C ILE A 10 -0.99 -15.45 -25.95
N TYR A 11 -2.29 -15.29 -25.67
CA TYR A 11 -2.78 -14.54 -24.52
C TYR A 11 -2.22 -15.09 -23.20
N LEU A 12 -2.37 -16.39 -22.95
CA LEU A 12 -1.93 -17.00 -21.70
C LEU A 12 -0.41 -16.89 -21.51
N VAL A 13 0.38 -17.06 -22.57
CA VAL A 13 1.84 -16.94 -22.49
C VAL A 13 2.25 -15.49 -22.22
N VAL A 14 1.68 -14.53 -22.94
CA VAL A 14 2.05 -13.11 -22.80
C VAL A 14 1.64 -12.56 -21.44
N VAL A 15 0.37 -12.73 -21.04
CA VAL A 15 -0.14 -12.17 -19.78
C VAL A 15 0.54 -12.78 -18.57
N ASN A 16 0.69 -14.11 -18.52
CA ASN A 16 1.40 -14.75 -17.41
C ASN A 16 2.92 -14.46 -17.46
N GLY A 17 3.49 -14.22 -18.64
CA GLY A 17 4.86 -13.70 -18.77
C GLY A 17 5.02 -12.33 -18.12
N LEU A 18 4.07 -11.41 -18.34
CA LEU A 18 4.06 -10.10 -17.69
C LEU A 18 3.88 -10.23 -16.17
N PHE A 19 2.97 -11.08 -15.69
CA PHE A 19 2.81 -11.34 -14.26
C PHE A 19 4.06 -11.95 -13.62
N MET A 20 4.78 -12.82 -14.32
CA MET A 20 6.05 -13.34 -13.87
C MET A 20 7.11 -12.24 -13.74
N LEU A 21 7.18 -11.30 -14.69
CA LEU A 21 8.08 -10.15 -14.58
C LEU A 21 7.72 -9.24 -13.40
N PHE A 22 6.43 -8.94 -13.20
CA PHE A 22 5.97 -8.18 -12.02
C PHE A 22 6.27 -8.89 -10.70
N ALA A 23 6.09 -10.21 -10.66
CA ALA A 23 6.41 -11.00 -9.48
C ALA A 23 7.91 -10.93 -9.13
N ILE A 24 8.79 -11.05 -10.13
CA ILE A 24 10.24 -10.93 -9.92
C ILE A 24 10.61 -9.50 -9.45
N MET A 25 10.02 -8.47 -10.07
CA MET A 25 10.20 -7.08 -9.64
C MET A 25 9.71 -6.82 -8.21
N LEU A 26 8.78 -7.63 -7.69
CA LEU A 26 8.31 -7.54 -6.31
C LEU A 26 9.20 -8.33 -5.34
N ILE A 27 9.60 -9.55 -5.73
CA ILE A 27 10.42 -10.43 -4.90
C ILE A 27 11.82 -9.86 -4.70
N VAL A 28 12.47 -9.35 -5.75
CA VAL A 28 13.87 -8.94 -5.68
C VAL A 28 14.10 -7.82 -4.65
N PRO A 29 13.37 -6.69 -4.66
CA PRO A 29 13.53 -5.66 -3.64
C PRO A 29 13.18 -6.16 -2.23
N GLY A 30 12.12 -6.96 -2.08
CA GLY A 30 11.74 -7.52 -0.78
C GLY A 30 12.80 -8.49 -0.23
N ALA A 31 13.38 -9.33 -1.09
CA ALA A 31 14.46 -10.24 -0.71
C ALA A 31 15.75 -9.49 -0.36
N VAL A 32 16.07 -8.41 -1.08
CA VAL A 32 17.20 -7.53 -0.75
C VAL A 32 16.98 -6.87 0.61
N MET A 33 15.79 -6.29 0.85
CA MET A 33 15.44 -5.70 2.14
C MET A 33 15.57 -6.70 3.30
N LEU A 34 15.17 -7.97 3.11
CA LEU A 34 15.30 -9.02 4.13
C LEU A 34 16.73 -9.58 4.30
N ALA A 35 17.54 -9.61 3.24
CA ALA A 35 18.92 -10.09 3.31
C ALA A 35 19.87 -9.09 4.00
N ASP A 36 19.44 -7.83 4.12
CA ASP A 36 20.23 -6.70 4.59
C ASP A 36 20.40 -6.58 6.11
N VAL A 37 20.21 -7.66 6.86
CA VAL A 37 20.81 -7.83 8.20
C VAL A 37 22.33 -8.08 8.16
N THR A 38 22.93 -8.36 6.98
CA THR A 38 24.38 -8.67 6.87
C THR A 38 25.17 -7.85 5.86
N TYR A 39 24.58 -7.30 4.78
CA TYR A 39 25.30 -6.54 3.75
C TYR A 39 25.38 -5.02 4.01
N VAL A 40 24.38 -4.43 4.67
CA VAL A 40 24.31 -2.99 5.00
C VAL A 40 25.35 -2.56 6.04
N ASN A 41 25.76 -3.48 6.93
CA ASN A 41 26.49 -3.16 8.16
C ASN A 41 27.89 -2.56 7.92
N GLU A 42 28.54 -2.84 6.79
CA GLU A 42 29.90 -2.32 6.52
C GLU A 42 29.96 -1.06 5.65
N LYS A 43 28.93 -0.73 4.86
CA LYS A 43 29.03 0.38 3.88
C LYS A 43 27.90 1.40 3.87
N ILE A 44 26.72 1.07 4.40
CA ILE A 44 25.51 1.90 4.23
C ILE A 44 25.05 2.52 5.56
N VAL A 45 25.45 1.93 6.70
CA VAL A 45 25.19 2.45 8.06
C VAL A 45 25.56 3.94 8.27
N PRO A 46 26.70 4.47 7.79
CA PRO A 46 27.01 5.89 8.01
C PRO A 46 26.17 6.86 7.15
N LEU A 47 25.66 6.40 6.00
CA LEU A 47 24.77 7.19 5.14
C LEU A 47 23.32 7.16 5.64
N MET A 48 22.85 6.03 6.16
CA MET A 48 21.53 5.96 6.83
C MET A 48 21.52 6.63 8.21
N LYS A 49 22.63 6.63 8.95
CA LYS A 49 22.75 7.39 10.22
C LYS A 49 22.62 8.90 10.05
N THR A 50 22.75 9.42 8.82
CA THR A 50 22.55 10.85 8.53
C THR A 50 21.11 11.17 8.10
N LEU A 51 20.26 10.15 7.93
CA LEU A 51 18.81 10.29 7.70
C LEU A 51 18.05 9.47 8.74
N SER A 52 18.29 9.75 10.02
CA SER A 52 17.51 9.19 11.13
C SER A 52 16.14 9.89 11.15
N VAL A 53 15.13 9.25 10.56
CA VAL A 53 13.73 9.69 10.70
C VAL A 53 13.14 8.96 11.90
N GLY A 54 13.25 9.57 13.08
CA GLY A 54 12.57 9.11 14.28
C GLY A 54 13.25 7.96 15.00
N SER A 55 12.61 7.55 16.10
CA SER A 55 12.91 6.32 16.82
C SER A 55 12.16 5.12 16.25
N PHE A 56 11.43 5.22 15.13
CA PHE A 56 10.96 4.01 14.45
C PHE A 56 12.19 3.23 13.99
N ASN A 57 12.28 1.94 14.33
CA ASN A 57 13.02 1.04 13.46
C ASN A 57 12.27 1.05 12.13
N ALA A 58 12.64 1.96 11.21
CA ALA A 58 12.24 1.88 9.81
C ALA A 58 12.50 0.46 9.27
N ALA A 59 13.47 -0.25 9.86
CA ALA A 59 13.70 -1.68 9.75
C ALA A 59 12.45 -2.54 10.03
N ASP A 60 11.70 -2.37 11.13
CA ASP A 60 10.57 -3.25 11.47
C ASP A 60 9.38 -3.08 10.50
N LEU A 61 9.11 -1.83 10.09
CA LEU A 61 8.10 -1.55 9.06
C LEU A 61 8.57 -2.03 7.68
N ALA A 62 9.83 -1.77 7.34
CA ALA A 62 10.44 -2.24 6.09
C ALA A 62 10.47 -3.78 6.02
N ASP A 63 10.74 -4.46 7.14
CA ASP A 63 10.74 -5.91 7.25
C ASP A 63 9.34 -6.47 7.02
N GLY A 64 8.32 -5.89 7.67
CA GLY A 64 6.93 -6.26 7.41
C GLY A 64 6.52 -6.09 5.95
N LEU A 65 6.86 -4.94 5.35
CA LEU A 65 6.63 -4.66 3.93
C LEU A 65 7.37 -5.65 3.03
N ALA A 66 8.64 -5.91 3.31
CA ALA A 66 9.49 -6.80 2.53
C ALA A 66 9.00 -8.26 2.57
N ILE A 67 8.55 -8.73 3.75
CA ILE A 67 7.92 -10.06 3.90
C ILE A 67 6.69 -10.15 3.00
N VAL A 68 5.80 -9.16 3.04
CA VAL A 68 4.59 -9.15 2.21
C VAL A 68 4.95 -9.14 0.73
N MET A 69 5.94 -8.35 0.30
CA MET A 69 6.42 -8.31 -1.09
C MET A 69 6.91 -9.68 -1.57
N VAL A 70 7.74 -10.36 -0.77
CA VAL A 70 8.28 -11.68 -1.12
C VAL A 70 7.17 -12.74 -1.19
N ILE A 71 6.29 -12.78 -0.19
CA ILE A 71 5.21 -13.78 -0.15
C ILE A 71 4.22 -13.55 -1.28
N ALA A 72 3.73 -12.31 -1.46
CA ALA A 72 2.79 -11.98 -2.52
C ALA A 72 3.40 -12.23 -3.90
N GLY A 73 4.65 -11.80 -4.11
CA GLY A 73 5.37 -12.04 -5.35
C GLY A 73 5.56 -13.53 -5.64
N GLY A 74 5.91 -14.33 -4.62
CA GLY A 74 6.04 -15.78 -4.74
C GLY A 74 4.74 -16.46 -5.18
N ILE A 75 3.60 -16.06 -4.61
CA ILE A 75 2.28 -16.58 -5.00
C ILE A 75 1.99 -16.24 -6.46
N ILE A 76 2.18 -14.98 -6.87
CA ILE A 76 1.95 -14.54 -8.26
C ILE A 76 2.86 -15.32 -9.22
N LEU A 77 4.13 -15.52 -8.86
CA LEU A 77 5.09 -16.28 -9.66
C LEU A 77 4.66 -17.73 -9.88
N CYS A 78 4.18 -18.39 -8.82
CA CYS A 78 3.66 -19.76 -8.90
C CYS A 78 2.45 -19.85 -9.84
N ILE A 79 1.48 -18.94 -9.71
CA ILE A 79 0.28 -18.92 -10.55
C ILE A 79 0.65 -18.66 -12.01
N ALA A 80 1.51 -17.67 -12.27
CA ALA A 80 2.00 -17.34 -13.60
C ALA A 80 2.73 -18.53 -14.26
N THR A 81 3.56 -19.24 -13.50
CA THR A 81 4.28 -20.42 -13.97
C THR A 81 3.33 -21.54 -14.38
N LEU A 82 2.25 -21.78 -13.61
CA LEU A 82 1.22 -22.75 -13.98
C LEU A 82 0.50 -22.38 -15.28
N GLY A 83 0.21 -21.09 -15.47
CA GLY A 83 -0.39 -20.57 -16.71
C GLY A 83 0.49 -20.80 -17.94
N ILE A 84 1.78 -20.44 -17.86
CA ILE A 84 2.75 -20.65 -18.94
C ILE A 84 2.98 -22.14 -19.19
N CYS A 85 3.18 -22.95 -18.14
CA CYS A 85 3.38 -24.39 -18.28
C CYS A 85 2.16 -25.07 -18.90
N GLY A 86 0.95 -24.71 -18.48
CA GLY A 86 -0.30 -25.23 -19.03
C GLY A 86 -0.45 -24.90 -20.52
N ALA A 87 -0.11 -23.68 -20.93
CA ALA A 87 -0.16 -23.25 -22.32
C ALA A 87 0.92 -23.95 -23.18
N CYS A 88 2.19 -23.86 -22.79
CA CYS A 88 3.32 -24.35 -23.56
C CYS A 88 3.41 -25.88 -23.61
N LYS A 89 3.27 -26.56 -22.46
CA LYS A 89 3.34 -28.03 -22.38
C LYS A 89 2.00 -28.70 -22.75
N LYS A 90 0.96 -27.91 -23.06
CA LYS A 90 -0.39 -28.38 -23.36
C LYS A 90 -0.90 -29.40 -22.34
N THR A 91 -0.55 -29.19 -21.06
CA THR A 91 -0.89 -30.11 -19.97
C THR A 91 -2.22 -29.72 -19.35
N ARG A 92 -3.22 -30.60 -19.48
CA ARG A 92 -4.58 -30.38 -19.00
C ARG A 92 -4.66 -30.07 -17.51
N SER A 93 -3.93 -30.83 -16.68
CA SER A 93 -3.94 -30.67 -15.22
C SER A 93 -3.49 -29.28 -14.79
N CYS A 94 -2.32 -28.81 -15.26
CA CYS A 94 -1.80 -27.47 -14.95
C CYS A 94 -2.78 -26.36 -15.32
N LEU A 95 -3.43 -26.47 -16.49
CA LEU A 95 -4.34 -25.46 -16.99
C LEU A 95 -5.66 -25.42 -16.21
N CYS A 96 -6.15 -26.58 -15.80
CA CYS A 96 -7.34 -26.67 -14.97
C CYS A 96 -7.07 -26.19 -13.53
N VAL A 97 -5.89 -26.48 -12.93
CA VAL A 97 -5.49 -25.91 -11.63
C VAL A 97 -5.34 -24.38 -11.71
N TYR A 98 -4.65 -23.87 -12.73
CA TYR A 98 -4.54 -22.43 -12.98
C TYR A 98 -5.92 -21.77 -13.07
N SER A 99 -6.83 -22.34 -13.86
CA SER A 99 -8.18 -21.79 -14.03
C SER A 99 -8.98 -21.77 -12.73
N LEU A 100 -8.84 -22.77 -11.87
CA LEU A 100 -9.53 -22.81 -10.56
C LEU A 100 -9.00 -21.74 -9.61
N ILE A 101 -7.68 -21.54 -9.58
CA ILE A 101 -7.06 -20.51 -8.74
C ILE A 101 -7.49 -19.12 -9.21
N VAL A 102 -7.36 -18.81 -10.51
CA VAL A 102 -7.74 -17.49 -11.05
C VAL A 102 -9.23 -17.23 -10.91
N LEU A 103 -10.09 -18.24 -11.10
CA LEU A 103 -11.53 -18.10 -10.84
C LEU A 103 -11.82 -17.79 -9.37
N SER A 104 -11.10 -18.42 -8.44
CA SER A 104 -11.26 -18.15 -7.01
C SER A 104 -10.87 -16.72 -6.66
N LEU A 105 -9.78 -16.22 -7.26
CA LEU A 105 -9.35 -14.83 -7.10
C LEU A 105 -10.39 -13.84 -7.65
N LEU A 106 -10.96 -14.12 -8.82
CA LEU A 106 -12.01 -13.31 -9.42
C LEU A 106 -13.24 -13.21 -8.50
N VAL A 107 -13.67 -14.34 -7.91
CA VAL A 107 -14.80 -14.35 -6.96
C VAL A 107 -14.47 -13.57 -5.70
N LEU A 108 -13.28 -13.74 -5.13
CA LEU A 108 -12.83 -13.00 -3.95
C LEU A 108 -12.78 -11.49 -4.21
N GLN A 109 -12.34 -11.06 -5.40
CA GLN A 109 -12.35 -9.64 -5.77
C GLN A 109 -13.77 -9.07 -5.83
N ILE A 110 -14.72 -9.80 -6.42
CA ILE A 110 -16.13 -9.36 -6.46
C ILE A 110 -16.69 -9.23 -5.04
N ILE A 111 -16.42 -10.19 -4.17
CA ILE A 111 -16.83 -10.13 -2.76
C ILE A 111 -16.23 -8.90 -2.08
N ALA A 112 -14.93 -8.65 -2.24
CA ALA A 112 -14.26 -7.50 -1.66
C ALA A 112 -14.85 -6.16 -2.15
N ILE A 113 -15.19 -6.05 -3.44
CA ILE A 113 -15.83 -4.85 -4.00
C ILE A 113 -17.21 -4.63 -3.37
N VAL A 114 -18.02 -5.69 -3.25
CA VAL A 114 -19.36 -5.59 -2.64
C VAL A 114 -19.25 -5.17 -1.17
N LEU A 115 -18.35 -5.80 -0.41
CA LEU A 115 -18.11 -5.45 0.99
C LEU A 115 -17.64 -4.01 1.15
N TRP A 116 -16.73 -3.55 0.28
CA TRP A 116 -16.28 -2.16 0.26
C TRP A 116 -17.46 -1.20 0.06
N ILE A 117 -18.31 -1.44 -0.94
CA ILE A 117 -19.47 -0.58 -1.21
C ILE A 117 -20.42 -0.53 0.00
N MET A 118 -20.64 -1.65 0.67
CA MET A 118 -21.56 -1.72 1.82
C MET A 118 -20.98 -1.11 3.10
N MET A 119 -19.69 -1.31 3.37
CA MET A 119 -19.07 -0.99 4.65
C MET A 119 -18.13 0.23 4.61
N ASN A 120 -17.94 0.88 3.46
CA ASN A 120 -16.98 1.98 3.32
C ASN A 120 -17.18 3.08 4.38
N ALA A 121 -18.42 3.46 4.69
CA ALA A 121 -18.68 4.49 5.72
C ALA A 121 -18.21 4.08 7.12
N GLU A 122 -18.41 2.81 7.49
CA GLU A 122 -17.97 2.27 8.78
C GLU A 122 -16.45 2.08 8.82
N VAL A 123 -15.85 1.64 7.72
CA VAL A 123 -14.40 1.56 7.58
C VAL A 123 -13.78 2.95 7.72
N GLN A 124 -14.35 3.98 7.09
CA GLN A 124 -13.85 5.34 7.20
C GLN A 124 -13.90 5.87 8.63
N SER A 125 -15.04 5.71 9.32
CA SER A 125 -15.19 6.16 10.70
C SER A 125 -14.26 5.39 11.64
N TYR A 126 -14.12 4.08 11.45
CA TYR A 126 -13.20 3.25 12.21
C TYR A 126 -11.75 3.68 12.02
N LEU A 127 -11.30 3.89 10.77
CA LEU A 127 -9.95 4.34 10.46
C LEU A 127 -9.67 5.72 11.06
N LYS A 128 -10.60 6.68 10.93
CA LYS A 128 -10.47 8.01 11.52
C LYS A 128 -10.38 7.93 13.04
N ALA A 129 -11.22 7.10 13.68
CA ALA A 129 -11.20 6.88 15.12
C ALA A 129 -9.90 6.21 15.61
N GLN A 130 -9.37 5.23 14.87
CA GLN A 130 -8.09 4.62 15.19
C GLN A 130 -6.95 5.63 15.05
N LEU A 131 -6.92 6.41 13.96
CA LEU A 131 -5.92 7.45 13.76
C LEU A 131 -5.96 8.49 14.89
N LEU A 132 -7.17 8.94 15.27
CA LEU A 132 -7.37 9.85 16.40
C LEU A 132 -6.88 9.22 17.71
N SER A 133 -7.23 7.96 17.98
CA SER A 133 -6.77 7.24 19.16
C SER A 133 -5.25 7.14 19.23
N GLN A 134 -4.58 6.88 18.09
CA GLN A 134 -3.11 6.86 18.03
C GLN A 134 -2.55 8.25 18.32
N LEU A 135 -3.10 9.31 17.71
CA LEU A 135 -2.66 10.68 18.00
C LEU A 135 -2.82 10.99 19.50
N THR A 136 -4.05 10.88 20.02
CA THR A 136 -4.38 11.26 21.40
C THR A 136 -3.58 10.47 22.44
N ASN A 137 -3.40 9.15 22.25
CA ASN A 137 -2.77 8.33 23.29
C ASN A 137 -1.24 8.25 23.19
N LYS A 138 -0.65 8.55 22.02
CA LYS A 138 0.76 8.24 21.74
C LYS A 138 1.57 9.43 21.24
N TYR A 139 0.94 10.52 20.81
CA TYR A 139 1.68 11.71 20.39
C TYR A 139 2.35 12.39 21.60
N ALA A 140 3.67 12.27 21.70
CA ALA A 140 4.46 12.71 22.85
C ALA A 140 5.45 13.82 22.52
N ALA A 141 5.82 14.00 21.24
CA ALA A 141 6.88 14.93 20.87
C ALA A 141 6.66 15.68 19.56
N SER A 142 7.03 16.96 19.54
CA SER A 142 7.06 17.77 18.33
C SER A 142 8.49 17.81 17.77
N ASP A 143 9.03 16.64 17.42
CA ASP A 143 10.30 16.47 16.72
C ASP A 143 10.28 15.20 15.85
N LEU A 144 11.37 14.94 15.13
CA LEU A 144 11.50 13.80 14.21
C LEU A 144 12.45 12.72 14.74
N THR A 145 12.66 12.60 16.04
CA THR A 145 13.71 11.72 16.60
C THR A 145 13.32 10.99 17.88
N THR A 146 12.48 11.58 18.72
CA THR A 146 12.29 11.14 20.12
C THR A 146 11.22 10.08 20.28
N ASP A 147 10.13 10.14 19.51
CA ASP A 147 9.03 9.17 19.55
C ASP A 147 8.61 8.76 18.15
N GLU A 148 8.38 7.45 17.98
CA GLU A 148 8.02 6.82 16.72
C GLU A 148 6.74 7.43 16.15
N ILE A 149 5.64 7.26 16.88
CA ILE A 149 4.29 7.62 16.44
C ILE A 149 4.22 9.13 16.19
N SER A 150 4.85 9.91 17.06
CA SER A 150 4.96 11.36 16.91
C SER A 150 5.70 11.76 15.64
N THR A 151 6.79 11.07 15.30
CA THR A 151 7.53 11.31 14.05
C THR A 151 6.67 11.02 12.81
N ALA A 152 5.92 9.91 12.80
CA ALA A 152 5.01 9.60 11.70
C ALA A 152 3.91 10.66 11.53
N PHE A 153 3.31 11.13 12.62
CA PHE A 153 2.36 12.23 12.59
C PHE A 153 2.99 13.53 12.09
N ASN A 154 4.18 13.90 12.59
CA ASN A 154 4.89 15.10 12.17
C ASN A 154 5.25 15.06 10.67
N PHE A 155 5.66 13.90 10.17
CA PHE A 155 5.90 13.70 8.73
C PHE A 155 4.61 13.80 7.91
N MET A 156 3.52 13.23 8.40
CA MET A 156 2.20 13.32 7.76
C MET A 156 1.72 14.77 7.69
N PHE A 157 1.88 15.56 8.76
CA PHE A 157 1.50 16.98 8.80
C PHE A 157 2.20 17.78 7.70
N MET A 158 3.51 17.58 7.54
CA MET A 158 4.28 18.25 6.48
C MET A 158 3.92 17.74 5.08
N THR A 159 3.81 16.42 4.91
CA THR A 159 3.66 15.80 3.58
C THR A 159 2.28 16.00 2.98
N LEU A 160 1.24 15.95 3.81
CA LEU A 160 -0.14 16.14 3.40
C LEU A 160 -0.64 17.58 3.61
N GLU A 161 0.23 18.48 4.09
CA GLU A 161 -0.11 19.89 4.37
C GLU A 161 -1.39 20.00 5.21
N CYS A 162 -1.40 19.28 6.33
CA CYS A 162 -2.57 19.11 7.20
C CYS A 162 -2.18 19.25 8.67
N CYS A 163 -3.18 19.38 9.55
CA CYS A 163 -2.94 19.42 10.99
C CYS A 163 -4.00 18.66 11.78
N ALA A 164 -3.56 17.91 12.80
CA ALA A 164 -4.38 17.03 13.62
C ALA A 164 -5.14 15.98 12.77
N VAL A 165 -5.98 15.14 13.39
CA VAL A 165 -6.79 14.18 12.64
C VAL A 165 -8.05 14.86 12.10
N ASN A 166 -8.68 15.65 12.96
CA ASN A 166 -9.78 16.55 12.65
C ASN A 166 -9.26 17.95 12.37
N ALA A 167 -9.99 18.73 11.58
CA ALA A 167 -9.65 20.11 11.30
C ALA A 167 -9.54 20.95 12.59
N VAL A 168 -8.44 21.70 12.72
CA VAL A 168 -8.21 22.60 13.85
C VAL A 168 -9.02 23.88 13.63
N THR A 169 -10.13 24.02 14.35
CA THR A 169 -11.08 25.13 14.19
C THR A 169 -11.08 26.12 15.36
N GLY A 170 -10.31 25.83 16.41
CA GLY A 170 -10.25 26.66 17.61
C GLY A 170 -9.15 26.21 18.57
N THR A 171 -9.18 26.75 19.78
CA THR A 171 -8.18 26.46 20.82
C THR A 171 -8.30 25.03 21.37
N THR A 172 -9.48 24.43 21.28
CA THR A 172 -9.74 23.03 21.64
C THR A 172 -9.59 22.16 20.41
N ASN A 173 -8.70 21.16 20.45
CA ASN A 173 -8.37 20.33 19.31
C ASN A 173 -7.84 18.94 19.74
N ASP A 174 -7.49 18.09 18.77
CA ASP A 174 -7.08 16.70 19.03
C ASP A 174 -5.80 16.56 19.88
N PHE A 175 -4.99 17.63 20.01
CA PHE A 175 -3.77 17.64 20.82
C PHE A 175 -4.01 17.85 22.32
N ASP A 176 -5.19 18.34 22.73
CA ASP A 176 -5.48 18.74 24.12
C ASP A 176 -5.28 17.62 25.15
N ASN A 177 -5.46 16.36 24.72
CA ASN A 177 -5.34 15.19 25.58
C ASN A 177 -4.10 14.35 25.26
N THR A 178 -3.17 14.88 24.46
CA THR A 178 -1.94 14.16 24.09
C THR A 178 -0.88 14.24 25.19
N PRO A 179 -0.02 13.23 25.36
CA PRO A 179 1.14 13.32 26.25
C PRO A 179 2.04 14.53 25.99
N TRP A 180 2.13 14.98 24.73
CA TRP A 180 2.92 16.14 24.31
C TRP A 180 2.50 17.46 24.98
N ILE A 181 1.19 17.67 25.22
CA ILE A 181 0.67 18.98 25.66
C ILE A 181 1.26 19.44 27.00
N ALA A 182 1.61 18.50 27.88
CA ALA A 182 2.19 18.79 29.19
C ALA A 182 3.58 19.46 29.09
N GLY A 183 4.32 19.18 28.02
CA GLY A 183 5.63 19.75 27.72
C GLY A 183 5.62 20.88 26.69
N ALA A 184 4.45 21.24 26.15
CA ALA A 184 4.32 22.12 24.99
C ALA A 184 4.61 23.61 25.27
N GLY A 185 4.91 24.00 26.52
CA GLY A 185 5.33 25.37 26.85
C GLY A 185 4.28 26.45 26.53
N GLY A 186 3.00 26.09 26.53
CA GLY A 186 1.89 26.98 26.18
C GLY A 186 1.49 26.97 24.70
N GLN A 187 2.08 26.09 23.88
CA GLN A 187 1.62 25.83 22.51
C GLN A 187 0.41 24.89 22.52
N ASN A 188 -0.58 25.18 21.67
CA ASN A 188 -1.79 24.35 21.51
C ASN A 188 -1.72 23.44 20.27
N ILE A 189 -0.74 23.67 19.39
CA ILE A 189 -0.52 22.89 18.17
C ILE A 189 0.99 22.67 17.98
N PRO A 190 1.43 21.47 17.59
CA PRO A 190 2.80 21.19 17.18
C PRO A 190 3.32 22.09 16.08
N ILE A 191 4.63 22.36 16.08
CA ILE A 191 5.24 23.23 15.07
C ILE A 191 5.10 22.65 13.65
N PHE A 192 5.14 21.33 13.50
CA PHE A 192 5.01 20.62 12.20
C PHE A 192 3.67 20.81 11.48
N CYS A 193 2.63 21.28 12.18
CA CYS A 193 1.37 21.69 11.56
C CYS A 193 1.44 23.06 10.86
N CYS A 194 2.53 23.79 11.05
CA CYS A 194 2.69 25.13 10.52
C CYS A 194 3.03 25.09 9.02
N SER A 195 2.44 26.02 8.29
CA SER A 195 2.67 26.16 6.85
C SER A 195 4.12 26.55 6.56
N GLY A 196 4.73 25.85 5.60
CA GLY A 196 6.11 26.14 5.16
C GLY A 196 7.22 25.50 5.99
N ILE A 197 6.90 24.58 6.91
CA ILE A 197 7.89 23.73 7.59
C ILE A 197 8.20 22.49 6.76
N ASN A 198 9.48 22.14 6.69
CA ASN A 198 10.00 20.93 6.08
C ASN A 198 11.08 20.28 6.97
N ALA A 199 11.56 19.10 6.60
CA ALA A 199 12.55 18.36 7.38
C ALA A 199 13.85 19.14 7.63
N ASP A 200 14.25 20.02 6.71
CA ASP A 200 15.49 20.82 6.82
C ASP A 200 15.34 22.04 7.75
N THR A 201 14.10 22.40 8.09
CA THR A 201 13.76 23.59 8.87
C THR A 201 13.12 23.26 10.22
N ALA A 202 12.97 21.97 10.51
CA ALA A 202 12.55 21.40 11.79
C ALA A 202 13.54 21.76 12.91
N GLY A 203 13.38 22.95 13.49
CA GLY A 203 14.27 23.49 14.53
C GLY A 203 14.52 25.00 14.41
N ALA A 204 14.14 25.63 13.30
CA ALA A 204 14.20 27.08 13.16
C ALA A 204 13.01 27.76 13.87
N THR A 205 13.24 28.95 14.40
CA THR A 205 12.16 29.78 14.96
C THR A 205 11.34 30.37 13.82
N TYR A 206 10.11 29.89 13.63
CA TYR A 206 9.22 30.41 12.58
C TYR A 206 8.30 31.51 13.13
N THR A 207 8.52 32.74 12.67
CA THR A 207 7.69 33.92 13.02
C THR A 207 6.24 33.81 12.51
N ALA A 208 5.98 32.96 11.52
CA ALA A 208 4.64 32.70 10.99
C ALA A 208 3.81 31.75 11.88
N CYS A 209 4.47 30.92 12.70
CA CYS A 209 3.80 29.97 13.59
C CYS A 209 3.55 30.64 14.94
N THR A 210 2.38 31.25 15.08
CA THR A 210 2.00 31.93 16.34
C THR A 210 1.25 30.98 17.26
N ASN A 211 1.11 31.31 18.54
CA ASN A 211 0.24 30.54 19.46
C ASN A 211 -1.26 30.67 19.10
N THR A 212 -1.59 31.41 18.03
CA THR A 212 -2.94 31.58 17.50
C THR A 212 -3.23 30.48 16.49
N VAL A 213 -4.08 29.53 16.89
CA VAL A 213 -4.56 28.31 16.20
C VAL A 213 -5.10 28.49 14.76
N THR A 214 -5.17 29.70 14.22
CA THR A 214 -5.85 30.01 12.94
C THR A 214 -5.00 30.72 11.90
N ALA A 215 -3.88 31.35 12.27
CA ALA A 215 -3.02 32.08 11.35
C ALA A 215 -1.65 31.40 11.24
N GLY A 216 -1.30 30.91 10.04
CA GLY A 216 -0.02 30.27 9.74
C GLY A 216 0.01 28.74 9.81
N TYR A 217 -1.11 28.09 10.16
CA TYR A 217 -1.23 26.62 10.24
C TYR A 217 -2.14 26.06 9.15
N TYR A 218 -1.96 24.78 8.82
CA TYR A 218 -2.87 24.06 7.94
C TYR A 218 -4.24 23.88 8.60
N GLY A 219 -5.30 24.32 7.92
CA GLY A 219 -6.67 24.27 8.46
C GLY A 219 -7.41 22.95 8.23
N ILE A 220 -6.90 22.09 7.34
CA ILE A 220 -7.52 20.79 7.03
C ILE A 220 -7.01 19.69 7.97
N GLY A 221 -7.92 18.82 8.41
CA GLY A 221 -7.57 17.63 9.19
C GLY A 221 -6.86 16.59 8.33
N CYS A 222 -5.87 15.89 8.88
CA CYS A 222 -5.06 14.96 8.10
C CYS A 222 -5.81 13.75 7.57
N TYR A 223 -6.87 13.31 8.25
CA TYR A 223 -7.71 12.26 7.69
C TYR A 223 -8.39 12.73 6.40
N ASP A 224 -8.92 13.95 6.41
CA ASP A 224 -9.66 14.50 5.27
C ASP A 224 -8.69 14.83 4.13
N ALA A 225 -7.50 15.40 4.43
CA ALA A 225 -6.45 15.62 3.44
C ALA A 225 -5.96 14.31 2.78
N PHE A 226 -5.77 13.25 3.58
CA PHE A 226 -5.43 11.92 3.06
C PHE A 226 -6.55 11.36 2.18
N TYR A 227 -7.80 11.49 2.61
CA TYR A 227 -8.95 11.01 1.87
C TYR A 227 -9.12 11.77 0.53
N ASP A 228 -8.93 13.08 0.52
CA ASP A 228 -8.97 13.90 -0.69
C ASP A 228 -7.86 13.50 -1.66
N LEU A 229 -6.67 13.18 -1.17
CA LEU A 229 -5.58 12.64 -1.99
C LEU A 229 -5.96 11.29 -2.62
N LEU A 230 -6.56 10.39 -1.85
CA LEU A 230 -7.06 9.11 -2.37
C LEU A 230 -8.15 9.32 -3.43
N MET A 231 -9.10 10.21 -3.16
CA MET A 231 -10.19 10.52 -4.09
C MET A 231 -9.68 11.17 -5.37
N LYS A 232 -8.65 12.01 -5.30
CA LYS A 232 -7.99 12.61 -6.46
C LYS A 232 -7.43 11.57 -7.43
N TYR A 233 -6.87 10.47 -6.92
CA TYR A 233 -6.31 9.39 -7.73
C TYR A 233 -7.26 8.18 -7.90
N SER A 234 -8.46 8.24 -7.32
CA SER A 234 -9.45 7.15 -7.34
C SER A 234 -9.76 6.61 -8.73
N ILE A 235 -9.83 7.48 -9.74
CA ILE A 235 -10.11 7.08 -11.12
C ILE A 235 -9.05 6.12 -11.68
N TYR A 236 -7.78 6.33 -11.34
CA TYR A 236 -6.69 5.45 -11.77
C TYR A 236 -6.78 4.09 -11.10
N TYR A 237 -7.07 4.06 -9.79
CA TYR A 237 -7.25 2.80 -9.06
C TYR A 237 -8.45 2.00 -9.58
N ILE A 238 -9.57 2.66 -9.88
CA ILE A 238 -10.75 2.04 -10.48
C ILE A 238 -10.41 1.47 -11.87
N ALA A 239 -9.69 2.23 -12.71
CA ALA A 239 -9.29 1.78 -14.04
C ALA A 239 -8.39 0.53 -14.00
N VAL A 240 -7.41 0.51 -13.07
CA VAL A 240 -6.54 -0.65 -12.85
C VAL A 240 -7.37 -1.85 -12.37
N GLY A 241 -8.28 -1.65 -11.42
CA GLY A 241 -9.16 -2.72 -10.90
C GLY A 241 -10.03 -3.36 -11.98
N ILE A 242 -10.68 -2.56 -12.84
CA ILE A 242 -11.48 -3.07 -13.96
C ILE A 242 -10.59 -3.85 -14.95
N THR A 243 -9.39 -3.36 -15.23
CA THR A 243 -8.44 -4.04 -16.13
C THR A 243 -8.08 -5.42 -15.60
N ILE A 244 -7.80 -5.54 -14.29
CA ILE A 244 -7.49 -6.81 -13.65
C ILE A 244 -8.66 -7.79 -13.78
N LEU A 245 -9.90 -7.36 -13.47
CA LEU A 245 -11.10 -8.19 -13.60
C LEU A 245 -11.28 -8.74 -15.02
N VAL A 246 -11.08 -7.90 -16.03
CA VAL A 246 -11.19 -8.31 -17.44
C VAL A 246 -10.09 -9.30 -17.81
N VAL A 247 -8.85 -9.03 -17.39
CA VAL A 247 -7.69 -9.90 -17.68
C VAL A 247 -7.86 -11.28 -17.04
N GLU A 248 -8.35 -11.35 -15.80
CA GLU A 248 -8.63 -12.60 -15.10
C GLU A 248 -9.77 -13.38 -15.75
N ALA A 249 -10.89 -12.70 -16.08
CA ALA A 249 -12.02 -13.32 -16.75
C ALA A 249 -11.62 -13.93 -18.11
N LEU A 250 -10.85 -13.19 -18.92
CA LEU A 250 -10.28 -13.71 -20.18
C LEU A 250 -9.34 -14.89 -19.93
N GLY A 251 -8.50 -14.81 -18.90
CA GLY A 251 -7.61 -15.90 -18.49
C GLY A 251 -8.37 -17.20 -18.19
N VAL A 252 -9.45 -17.12 -17.41
CA VAL A 252 -10.33 -18.26 -17.10
C VAL A 252 -11.00 -18.81 -18.36
N ILE A 253 -11.56 -17.95 -19.20
CA ILE A 253 -12.23 -18.35 -20.45
C ILE A 253 -11.24 -19.12 -21.35
N PHE A 254 -10.07 -18.55 -21.62
CA PHE A 254 -9.08 -19.17 -22.49
C PHE A 254 -8.52 -20.47 -21.90
N ALA A 255 -8.21 -20.50 -20.60
CA ALA A 255 -7.75 -21.69 -19.90
C ALA A 255 -8.81 -22.82 -19.95
N CYS A 256 -10.08 -22.52 -19.68
CA CYS A 256 -11.17 -23.49 -19.74
C CYS A 256 -11.39 -24.03 -21.16
N CYS A 257 -11.40 -23.16 -22.17
CA CYS A 257 -11.54 -23.55 -23.57
C CYS A 257 -10.42 -24.49 -24.02
N MET A 258 -9.18 -24.18 -23.65
CA MET A 258 -8.03 -25.04 -23.92
C MET A 258 -8.09 -26.36 -23.12
N CYS A 259 -8.48 -26.34 -21.83
CA CYS A 259 -8.61 -27.55 -21.01
C CYS A 259 -9.65 -28.52 -21.62
N LYS A 260 -10.79 -27.99 -22.11
CA LYS A 260 -11.83 -28.79 -22.80
C LYS A 260 -11.33 -29.45 -24.09
N LYS A 261 -10.54 -28.73 -24.90
CA LYS A 261 -9.99 -29.28 -26.16
C LYS A 261 -8.98 -30.39 -25.93
N LEU A 262 -8.09 -30.20 -24.95
CA LEU A 262 -7.12 -31.21 -24.57
C LEU A 262 -7.82 -32.49 -24.11
N GLY A 263 -8.86 -32.38 -23.27
CA GLY A 263 -9.66 -33.54 -22.85
C GLY A 263 -10.34 -34.29 -24.00
N LYS A 264 -10.85 -33.58 -25.02
CA LYS A 264 -11.40 -34.25 -26.23
C LYS A 264 -10.33 -34.99 -27.04
N THR A 265 -9.11 -34.45 -27.08
CA THR A 265 -7.99 -35.07 -27.81
C THR A 265 -7.46 -36.30 -27.08
N GLU A 266 -7.45 -36.30 -25.75
CA GLU A 266 -7.12 -37.45 -24.91
C GLU A 266 -8.15 -38.57 -25.07
N ASN A 267 -9.44 -38.24 -24.96
CA ASN A 267 -10.52 -39.23 -25.06
C ASN A 267 -10.71 -39.81 -26.46
N GLY A 268 -10.31 -39.09 -27.52
CA GLY A 268 -10.36 -39.59 -28.90
C GLY A 268 -9.17 -40.46 -29.32
N LYS A 269 -8.17 -40.62 -28.44
CA LYS A 269 -7.01 -41.50 -28.64
C LYS A 269 -7.06 -42.77 -27.78
N ALA A 270 -8.07 -42.89 -26.91
CA ALA A 270 -8.32 -44.02 -26.04
C ALA A 270 -9.30 -45.01 -26.68
#